data_AF-A0A177Q8R7-F1
#
_entry.id   AF-A0A177Q8R7-F1
#
_cell.length_a   1.000
_cell.length_b   1.000
_cell.length_c   1.000
_cell.angle_alpha   90.00
_cell.angle_beta   90.00
_cell.angle_gamma   90.00
#
_symmetry.space_group_name_H-M   'P 1'
#
loop_
_entity.id
_entity.type
_entity.pdbx_description
1 polymer ?
#
loop_
_entity_poly.entity_id
_entity_poly.type
_entity_poly.pdbx_seq_one_letter_code
_entity_poly.pdbx_strand_id
1 'polypeptide(L)'
;MASPTAQRLNDESKYQFAQLAFQYYVAGRTAYFQKLMPVCGNLLHHAVEMSLKAALTDKLTLPELEKFRHKLRRIWAAFTQLHPDAKTPEFRQTVAQLDRFEKLRYPNFILKNGAMLQWYLFREHIIPNQSGKPCVKPTVPEFPLVLEDIDGLLALVLEKASINPRAYTNSMSEQARERLFLHNRHAKSLGSR
;
A
#
# COMPACT_ATOMS: atom_id res chain seq x y z
N MET A 1 9.33 -25.49 -18.19
CA MET A 1 9.85 -25.37 -16.81
C MET A 1 10.97 -24.33 -16.83
N ALA A 2 11.02 -23.41 -15.87
CA ALA A 2 12.09 -22.40 -15.81
C ALA A 2 13.43 -23.08 -15.46
N SER A 3 14.55 -22.49 -15.90
CA SER A 3 15.87 -23.00 -15.51
C SER A 3 16.12 -22.77 -14.01
N PRO A 4 16.96 -23.58 -13.34
CA PRO A 4 17.28 -23.39 -11.93
C PRO A 4 17.80 -21.98 -11.60
N THR A 5 18.55 -21.37 -12.51
CA THR A 5 19.06 -20.00 -12.37
C THR A 5 17.94 -18.96 -12.43
N ALA A 6 16.96 -19.15 -13.33
CA ALA A 6 15.82 -18.24 -13.46
C ALA A 6 14.88 -18.32 -12.24
N GLN A 7 14.66 -19.53 -11.70
CA GLN A 7 13.86 -19.70 -10.49
C GLN A 7 14.51 -19.01 -9.30
N ARG A 8 15.82 -19.20 -9.11
CA ARG A 8 16.57 -18.52 -8.03
C ARG A 8 16.48 -17.00 -8.11
N LEU A 9 16.59 -16.44 -9.31
CA LEU A 9 16.46 -14.99 -9.52
C LEU A 9 15.06 -14.49 -9.16
N ASN A 10 14.01 -15.24 -9.49
CA ASN A 10 12.64 -14.89 -9.13
C ASN A 10 12.43 -14.92 -7.62
N ASP A 11 12.92 -15.96 -6.94
CA ASP A 11 12.81 -16.10 -5.48
C ASP A 11 13.56 -14.95 -4.76
N GLU A 12 14.75 -14.62 -5.22
CA GLU A 12 15.53 -13.49 -4.69
C GLU A 12 14.84 -12.15 -4.95
N SER A 13 14.30 -11.94 -6.17
CA SER A 13 13.54 -10.74 -6.50
C SER A 13 12.29 -10.59 -5.62
N LYS A 14 11.56 -11.70 -5.40
CA LYS A 14 10.39 -11.75 -4.52
C LYS A 14 10.75 -11.36 -3.10
N TYR A 15 11.85 -11.92 -2.59
CA TYR A 15 12.38 -11.59 -1.27
C TYR A 15 12.73 -10.11 -1.15
N GLN A 16 13.48 -9.54 -2.09
CA GLN A 16 13.89 -8.13 -2.06
C GLN A 16 12.68 -7.18 -2.11
N PHE A 17 11.71 -7.43 -3.00
CA PHE A 17 10.49 -6.62 -3.06
C PHE A 17 9.67 -6.73 -1.77
N ALA A 18 9.48 -7.95 -1.23
CA ALA A 18 8.76 -8.12 0.03
C ALA A 18 9.47 -7.43 1.20
N GLN A 19 10.79 -7.53 1.28
CA GLN A 19 11.58 -6.86 2.31
C GLN A 19 11.41 -5.33 2.25
N LEU A 20 11.49 -4.75 1.05
CA LEU A 20 11.22 -3.32 0.86
C LEU A 20 9.78 -2.95 1.19
N ALA A 21 8.80 -3.78 0.84
CA ALA A 21 7.40 -3.55 1.18
C ALA A 21 7.21 -3.39 2.69
N PHE A 22 7.82 -4.27 3.49
CA PHE A 22 7.77 -4.21 4.94
C PHE A 22 8.50 -2.98 5.51
N GLN A 23 9.66 -2.61 4.97
CA GLN A 23 10.38 -1.39 5.40
C GLN A 23 9.55 -0.12 5.12
N TYR A 24 9.02 0.02 3.92
CA TYR A 24 8.13 1.13 3.56
C TYR A 24 6.86 1.14 4.41
N TYR A 25 6.31 -0.03 4.71
CA TYR A 25 5.11 -0.15 5.52
C TYR A 25 5.32 0.31 6.96
N VAL A 26 6.40 -0.14 7.62
CA VAL A 26 6.81 0.35 8.95
C VAL A 26 7.00 1.86 8.93
N ALA A 27 7.75 2.38 7.96
CA ALA A 27 8.02 3.80 7.85
C ALA A 27 6.73 4.61 7.61
N GLY A 28 5.86 4.13 6.74
CA GLY A 28 4.57 4.73 6.43
C GLY A 28 3.62 4.76 7.62
N ARG A 29 3.49 3.65 8.37
CA ARG A 29 2.72 3.61 9.62
C ARG A 29 3.30 4.54 10.68
N THR A 30 4.62 4.58 10.81
CA THR A 30 5.28 5.51 11.73
C THR A 30 4.98 6.96 11.37
N ALA A 31 5.15 7.33 10.10
CA ALA A 31 4.82 8.66 9.59
C ALA A 31 3.33 9.02 9.77
N TYR A 32 2.43 8.04 9.64
CA TYR A 32 1.00 8.22 9.92
C TYR A 32 0.74 8.63 11.36
N PHE A 33 1.28 7.89 12.33
CA PHE A 33 1.09 8.21 13.76
C PHE A 33 1.78 9.52 14.17
N GLN A 34 2.81 9.92 13.44
CA GLN A 34 3.48 11.22 13.59
C GLN A 34 2.83 12.36 12.77
N LYS A 35 1.69 12.09 12.09
CA LYS A 35 0.95 13.05 11.26
C LYS A 35 1.80 13.72 10.18
N LEU A 36 2.79 13.01 9.64
CA LEU A 36 3.70 13.51 8.60
C LEU A 36 3.06 13.40 7.21
N MET A 37 2.03 14.21 6.97
CA MET A 37 1.34 14.31 5.69
C MET A 37 2.04 15.35 4.78
N PRO A 38 2.23 15.09 3.47
CA PRO A 38 1.77 13.93 2.68
C PRO A 38 2.74 12.74 2.67
N VAL A 39 3.85 12.82 3.40
CA VAL A 39 4.94 11.82 3.36
C VAL A 39 4.44 10.41 3.66
N CYS A 40 3.58 10.23 4.67
CA CYS A 40 3.09 8.88 5.02
C CYS A 40 2.32 8.21 3.87
N GLY A 41 1.54 8.97 3.08
CA GLY A 41 0.82 8.42 1.95
C GLY A 41 1.74 7.94 0.82
N ASN A 42 2.87 8.63 0.60
CA ASN A 42 3.88 8.18 -0.36
C ASN A 42 4.63 6.94 0.11
N LEU A 43 4.96 6.86 1.41
CA LEU A 43 5.59 5.66 1.98
C LEU A 43 4.66 4.44 1.90
N LEU A 44 3.38 4.62 2.22
CA LEU A 44 2.38 3.55 2.12
C LEU A 44 2.09 3.18 0.65
N HIS A 45 2.14 4.13 -0.28
CA HIS A 45 2.09 3.86 -1.72
C HIS A 45 3.19 2.89 -2.13
N HIS A 46 4.44 3.18 -1.75
CA HIS A 46 5.56 2.31 -2.06
C HIS A 46 5.48 0.96 -1.36
N ALA A 47 4.95 0.89 -0.14
CA ALA A 47 4.72 -0.38 0.54
C ALA A 47 3.82 -1.32 -0.29
N VAL A 48 2.67 -0.81 -0.75
CA VAL A 48 1.73 -1.58 -1.58
C VAL A 48 2.33 -1.88 -2.96
N GLU A 49 3.06 -0.92 -3.55
CA GLU A 49 3.75 -1.11 -4.82
C GLU A 49 4.74 -2.28 -4.75
N MET A 50 5.58 -2.30 -3.73
CA MET A 50 6.60 -3.34 -3.55
C MET A 50 5.95 -4.70 -3.24
N SER A 51 4.89 -4.75 -2.42
CA SER A 51 4.20 -6.03 -2.16
C SER A 51 3.54 -6.59 -3.41
N LEU A 52 2.93 -5.74 -4.25
CA LEU A 52 2.33 -6.18 -5.50
C LEU A 52 3.39 -6.65 -6.50
N LYS A 53 4.53 -5.95 -6.58
CA LYS A 53 5.65 -6.39 -7.41
C LYS A 53 6.22 -7.73 -6.95
N ALA A 54 6.32 -7.95 -5.63
CA ALA A 54 6.70 -9.26 -5.07
C ALA A 54 5.71 -10.36 -5.48
N ALA A 55 4.41 -10.08 -5.47
CA ALA A 55 3.39 -11.03 -5.91
C ALA A 55 3.48 -11.38 -7.42
N LEU A 56 4.06 -10.48 -8.22
CA LEU A 56 4.13 -10.61 -9.68
C LEU A 56 5.43 -11.24 -10.19
N THR A 57 6.45 -11.47 -9.34
CA THR A 57 7.74 -12.05 -9.75
C THR A 57 7.63 -13.46 -10.31
N ASP A 58 6.58 -14.19 -9.93
CA ASP A 58 6.34 -15.56 -10.43
C ASP A 58 5.87 -15.57 -11.90
N LYS A 59 5.49 -14.41 -12.44
CA LYS A 59 4.95 -14.25 -13.81
C LYS A 59 5.70 -13.23 -14.65
N LEU A 60 6.34 -12.23 -14.03
CA LEU A 60 6.99 -11.11 -14.70
C LEU A 60 8.46 -11.02 -14.30
N THR A 61 9.31 -10.72 -15.27
CA THR A 61 10.74 -10.46 -15.08
C THR A 61 10.97 -9.08 -14.45
N LEU A 62 12.14 -8.86 -13.86
CA LEU A 62 12.51 -7.55 -13.30
C LEU A 62 12.36 -6.38 -14.29
N PRO A 63 12.80 -6.47 -15.57
CA PRO A 63 12.57 -5.40 -16.54
C PRO A 63 11.09 -5.14 -16.83
N GLU A 64 10.23 -6.16 -16.77
CA GLU A 64 8.78 -5.98 -16.95
C GLU A 64 8.16 -5.30 -15.73
N LEU A 65 8.59 -5.68 -14.52
CA LEU A 65 8.17 -5.04 -13.28
C LEU A 65 8.61 -3.56 -13.22
N GLU A 66 9.78 -3.24 -13.76
CA GLU A 66 10.29 -1.87 -13.84
C GLU A 66 9.41 -0.97 -14.74
N LYS A 67 8.85 -1.52 -15.83
CA LYS A 67 7.96 -0.76 -16.75
C LYS A 67 6.69 -0.24 -16.09
N PHE A 68 6.28 -0.81 -14.95
CA PHE A 68 5.18 -0.24 -14.17
C PHE A 68 5.56 1.09 -13.50
N ARG A 69 6.86 1.32 -13.25
CA ARG A 69 7.36 2.42 -12.41
C ARG A 69 6.56 2.45 -11.10
N HIS A 70 6.01 3.60 -10.72
CA HIS A 70 5.19 3.80 -9.53
C HIS A 70 3.68 3.85 -9.83
N LYS A 71 3.23 3.33 -10.99
CA LYS A 71 1.83 3.41 -11.42
C LYS A 71 0.99 2.34 -10.73
N LEU A 72 0.60 2.58 -9.48
CA LEU A 72 -0.02 1.58 -8.60
C LEU A 72 -1.27 0.95 -9.21
N ARG A 73 -2.10 1.74 -9.88
CA ARG A 73 -3.31 1.26 -10.58
C ARG A 73 -3.01 0.22 -11.67
N ARG A 74 -1.88 0.37 -12.38
CA ARG A 74 -1.48 -0.59 -13.43
C ARG A 74 -0.95 -1.89 -12.82
N ILE A 75 -0.20 -1.79 -11.72
CA ILE A 75 0.32 -2.95 -11.00
C ILE A 75 -0.85 -3.74 -10.40
N TRP A 76 -1.82 -3.06 -9.79
CA TRP A 76 -3.05 -3.67 -9.27
C TRP A 76 -3.86 -4.38 -10.36
N ALA A 77 -3.96 -3.78 -11.55
CA ALA A 77 -4.63 -4.43 -12.68
C ALA A 77 -3.92 -5.72 -13.11
N ALA A 78 -2.59 -5.75 -13.16
CA ALA A 78 -1.82 -6.96 -13.45
C ALA A 78 -1.99 -8.02 -12.35
N PHE A 79 -1.94 -7.62 -11.08
CA PHE A 79 -2.16 -8.52 -9.94
C PHE A 79 -3.56 -9.15 -9.96
N THR A 80 -4.62 -8.35 -10.17
CA THR A 80 -5.99 -8.86 -10.21
C THR A 80 -6.34 -9.65 -11.48
N GLN A 81 -5.50 -9.62 -12.52
CA GLN A 81 -5.61 -10.58 -13.62
C GLN A 81 -5.19 -12.00 -13.19
N LEU A 82 -4.23 -12.11 -12.26
CA LEU A 82 -3.77 -13.39 -11.70
C LEU A 82 -4.63 -13.84 -10.51
N HIS A 83 -5.20 -12.89 -9.77
CA HIS A 83 -6.05 -13.13 -8.60
C HIS A 83 -7.41 -12.42 -8.76
N PRO A 84 -8.33 -12.95 -9.58
CA PRO A 84 -9.60 -12.28 -9.88
C PRO A 84 -10.49 -12.05 -8.64
N ASP A 85 -10.38 -12.91 -7.64
CA ASP A 85 -11.09 -12.83 -6.36
C ASP A 85 -10.63 -11.67 -5.48
N ALA A 86 -9.41 -11.14 -5.70
CA ALA A 86 -8.92 -9.93 -5.04
C ALA A 86 -9.56 -8.64 -5.58
N LYS A 87 -10.31 -8.70 -6.69
CA LYS A 87 -10.83 -7.53 -7.43
C LYS A 87 -12.09 -6.94 -6.79
N THR A 88 -12.02 -6.52 -5.53
CA THR A 88 -13.15 -5.88 -4.85
C THR A 88 -13.25 -4.38 -5.16
N PRO A 89 -14.45 -3.77 -5.09
CA PRO A 89 -14.62 -2.31 -5.21
C PRO A 89 -13.80 -1.52 -4.18
N GLU A 90 -13.71 -2.03 -2.96
CA GLU A 90 -13.06 -1.39 -1.81
C GLU A 90 -11.56 -1.24 -2.08
N PHE A 91 -10.86 -2.32 -2.42
CA PHE A 91 -9.42 -2.26 -2.69
C PHE A 91 -9.09 -1.48 -3.96
N ARG A 92 -9.96 -1.52 -4.97
CA ARG A 92 -9.82 -0.66 -6.15
C ARG A 92 -9.87 0.81 -5.77
N GLN A 93 -10.77 1.20 -4.86
CA GLN A 93 -10.86 2.55 -4.35
C GLN A 93 -9.62 2.91 -3.53
N THR A 94 -9.17 2.05 -2.61
CA THR A 94 -7.96 2.26 -1.80
C THR A 94 -6.74 2.49 -2.68
N VAL A 95 -6.52 1.64 -3.69
CA VAL A 95 -5.43 1.80 -4.67
C VAL A 95 -5.55 3.13 -5.41
N ALA A 96 -6.75 3.50 -5.87
CA ALA A 96 -6.96 4.75 -6.59
C ALA A 96 -6.74 6.00 -5.72
N GLN A 97 -7.08 5.93 -4.43
CA GLN A 97 -6.85 7.02 -3.48
C GLN A 97 -5.36 7.14 -3.14
N LEU A 98 -4.69 6.02 -2.88
CA LEU A 98 -3.27 5.98 -2.53
C LEU A 98 -2.38 6.47 -3.69
N ASP A 99 -2.67 6.06 -4.92
CA ASP A 99 -1.96 6.47 -6.14
C ASP A 99 -1.95 8.00 -6.37
N ARG A 100 -2.90 8.73 -5.75
CA ARG A 100 -2.95 10.20 -5.85
C ARG A 100 -1.91 10.90 -4.99
N PHE A 101 -1.38 10.24 -3.94
CA PHE A 101 -0.36 10.83 -3.06
C PHE A 101 0.95 11.13 -3.79
N GLU A 102 1.26 10.39 -4.86
CA GLU A 102 2.41 10.64 -5.72
C GLU A 102 2.45 12.08 -6.26
N LYS A 103 1.27 12.67 -6.53
CA LYS A 103 1.18 14.06 -7.01
C LYS A 103 1.53 15.08 -5.93
N LEU A 104 1.26 14.75 -4.66
CA LEU A 104 1.51 15.63 -3.51
C LEU A 104 3.00 15.77 -3.17
N ARG A 105 3.86 14.93 -3.76
CA ARG A 105 5.32 15.08 -3.64
C ARG A 105 5.85 16.36 -4.28
N TYR A 106 5.13 16.92 -5.25
CA TYR A 106 5.57 18.08 -6.00
C TYR A 106 4.86 19.35 -5.52
N PRO A 107 5.60 20.37 -5.01
CA PRO A 107 5.00 21.59 -4.47
C PRO A 107 4.12 22.33 -5.46
N ASN A 108 4.43 22.28 -6.76
CA ASN A 108 3.64 22.92 -7.81
C ASN A 108 2.18 22.43 -7.83
N PHE A 109 1.91 21.17 -7.51
CA PHE A 109 0.55 20.66 -7.45
C PHE A 109 -0.21 21.30 -6.29
N ILE A 110 0.39 21.33 -5.09
CA ILE A 110 -0.22 21.88 -3.88
C ILE A 110 -0.44 23.38 -4.03
N LEU A 111 0.56 24.12 -4.51
CA LEU A 111 0.48 25.57 -4.71
C LEU A 111 -0.60 25.96 -5.73
N LYS A 112 -0.81 25.15 -6.77
CA LYS A 112 -1.79 25.43 -7.82
C LYS A 112 -3.22 25.02 -7.46
N ASN A 113 -3.40 23.90 -6.78
CA ASN A 113 -4.72 23.27 -6.62
C ASN A 113 -5.22 23.27 -5.17
N GLY A 114 -4.35 23.58 -4.19
CA GLY A 114 -4.58 23.22 -2.80
C GLY A 114 -4.60 21.70 -2.60
N ALA A 115 -4.78 21.29 -1.34
CA ALA A 115 -5.04 19.90 -0.98
C ALA A 115 -5.70 19.85 0.40
N MET A 116 -6.82 19.14 0.52
CA MET A 116 -7.39 18.78 1.82
C MET A 116 -6.99 17.35 2.16
N LEU A 117 -6.09 17.19 3.13
CA LEU A 117 -5.60 15.88 3.58
C LEU A 117 -6.47 15.41 4.74
N GLN A 118 -7.05 14.22 4.60
CA GLN A 118 -7.86 13.60 5.64
C GLN A 118 -7.24 12.23 5.95
N TRP A 119 -7.07 11.90 7.22
CA TRP A 119 -6.50 10.62 7.61
C TRP A 119 -7.36 9.96 8.68
N TYR A 120 -7.67 8.70 8.46
CA TYR A 120 -8.57 7.91 9.27
C TYR A 120 -7.86 6.63 9.68
N LEU A 121 -7.98 6.26 10.95
CA LEU A 121 -7.38 5.03 11.43
C LEU A 121 -8.21 3.84 10.96
N PHE A 122 -9.52 3.93 11.16
CA PHE A 122 -10.52 2.96 10.74
C PHE A 122 -11.52 3.59 9.78
N ARG A 123 -12.07 2.79 8.88
CA ARG A 123 -13.07 3.23 7.89
C ARG A 123 -14.34 3.77 8.54
N GLU A 124 -14.72 3.23 9.69
CA GLU A 124 -15.87 3.69 10.47
C GLU A 124 -15.72 5.12 11.01
N HIS A 125 -14.49 5.67 11.05
CA HIS A 125 -14.24 7.05 11.42
C HIS A 125 -14.49 8.06 10.28
N ILE A 126 -14.78 7.57 9.06
CA ILE A 126 -15.22 8.43 7.97
C ILE A 126 -16.65 8.87 8.28
N ILE A 127 -16.80 10.12 8.72
CA ILE A 127 -18.12 10.70 8.97
C ILE A 127 -18.74 11.02 7.60
N PRO A 128 -19.87 10.39 7.22
CA PRO A 128 -20.59 10.77 6.01
C PRO A 128 -21.04 12.22 6.13
N ASN A 129 -21.12 12.97 5.03
CA ASN A 129 -21.74 14.30 5.06
C ASN A 129 -23.21 14.18 5.50
N GLN A 130 -23.47 14.40 6.80
CA GLN A 130 -24.81 14.33 7.41
C GLN A 130 -25.68 15.56 7.08
N SER A 131 -25.18 16.49 6.27
CA SER A 131 -25.79 17.82 6.15
C SER A 131 -27.09 17.86 5.34
N GLY A 132 -27.46 16.79 4.61
CA GLY A 132 -28.67 16.74 3.77
C GLY A 132 -28.73 17.80 2.65
N LYS A 133 -27.74 18.68 2.57
CA LYS A 133 -27.58 19.73 1.57
C LYS A 133 -26.89 19.14 0.35
N PRO A 134 -27.20 19.60 -0.88
CA PRO A 134 -26.41 19.25 -2.05
C PRO A 134 -24.94 19.53 -1.73
N CYS A 135 -24.10 18.49 -1.80
CA CYS A 135 -22.67 18.64 -1.53
C CYS A 135 -22.12 19.76 -2.40
N VAL A 136 -21.81 20.91 -1.79
CA VAL A 136 -20.97 21.92 -2.42
C VAL A 136 -19.68 21.18 -2.77
N LYS A 137 -19.36 21.09 -4.06
CA LYS A 137 -18.13 20.44 -4.48
C LYS A 137 -16.97 21.05 -3.68
N PRO A 138 -16.09 20.22 -3.08
CA PRO A 138 -14.92 20.74 -2.39
C PRO A 138 -14.20 21.75 -3.26
N THR A 139 -13.86 22.91 -2.71
CA THR A 139 -13.12 23.96 -3.41
C THR A 139 -11.67 23.55 -3.69
N VAL A 140 -11.17 22.54 -2.98
CA VAL A 140 -9.83 21.95 -3.16
C VAL A 140 -9.92 20.42 -3.26
N PRO A 141 -8.99 19.75 -3.96
CA PRO A 141 -8.99 18.29 -4.04
C PRO A 141 -8.79 17.62 -2.68
N GLU A 142 -9.60 16.61 -2.39
CA GLU A 142 -9.56 15.82 -1.14
C GLU A 142 -8.70 14.57 -1.28
N PHE A 143 -7.87 14.28 -0.27
CA PHE A 143 -7.00 13.12 -0.22
C PHE A 143 -7.25 12.34 1.09
N PRO A 144 -8.31 11.52 1.13
CA PRO A 144 -8.54 10.62 2.24
C PRO A 144 -7.49 9.49 2.22
N LEU A 145 -6.95 9.20 3.40
CA LEU A 145 -6.07 8.06 3.67
C LEU A 145 -6.64 7.28 4.85
N VAL A 146 -7.08 6.06 4.59
CA VAL A 146 -7.62 5.16 5.61
C VAL A 146 -6.59 4.07 5.87
N LEU A 147 -6.03 4.05 7.08
CA LEU A 147 -4.92 3.15 7.37
C LEU A 147 -5.35 1.68 7.35
N GLU A 148 -6.51 1.37 7.96
CA GLU A 148 -7.12 0.03 7.94
C GLU A 148 -7.26 -0.55 6.52
N ASP A 149 -7.65 0.27 5.55
CA ASP A 149 -7.81 -0.19 4.17
C ASP A 149 -6.48 -0.61 3.54
N ILE A 150 -5.41 0.14 3.85
CA ILE A 150 -4.06 -0.15 3.36
C ILE A 150 -3.52 -1.41 4.07
N ASP A 151 -3.81 -1.56 5.35
CA ASP A 151 -3.46 -2.76 6.13
C ASP A 151 -4.13 -4.01 5.55
N GLY A 152 -5.43 -3.93 5.28
CA GLY A 152 -6.21 -5.00 4.67
C GLY A 152 -5.73 -5.33 3.26
N LEU A 153 -5.40 -4.30 2.46
CA LEU A 153 -4.83 -4.49 1.12
C LEU A 153 -3.48 -5.21 1.18
N LEU A 154 -2.58 -4.79 2.06
CA LEU A 154 -1.27 -5.43 2.21
C LEU A 154 -1.43 -6.89 2.66
N ALA A 155 -2.28 -7.15 3.65
CA ALA A 155 -2.58 -8.49 4.13
C ALA A 155 -3.11 -9.41 3.01
N LEU A 156 -4.05 -8.92 2.19
CA LEU A 156 -4.58 -9.64 1.03
C LEU A 156 -3.46 -9.99 0.03
N VAL A 157 -2.60 -9.02 -0.31
CA VAL A 157 -1.53 -9.27 -1.29
C VAL A 157 -0.56 -10.34 -0.76
N LEU A 158 -0.17 -10.25 0.52
CA LEU A 158 0.74 -11.23 1.14
C LEU A 158 0.13 -12.63 1.15
N GLU A 159 -1.15 -12.75 1.48
CA GLU A 159 -1.90 -14.02 1.44
C GLU A 159 -1.90 -14.62 0.03
N LYS A 160 -2.35 -13.85 -0.97
CA LYS A 160 -2.44 -14.34 -2.37
C LYS A 160 -1.09 -14.67 -2.97
N ALA A 161 -0.03 -13.98 -2.55
CA ALA A 161 1.33 -14.21 -3.00
C ALA A 161 2.06 -15.32 -2.22
N SER A 162 1.43 -15.89 -1.19
CA SER A 162 2.04 -16.85 -0.27
C SER A 162 3.34 -16.33 0.38
N ILE A 163 3.39 -15.04 0.69
CA ILE A 163 4.53 -14.40 1.33
C ILE A 163 4.36 -14.52 2.84
N ASN A 164 5.28 -15.20 3.52
CA ASN A 164 5.27 -15.34 4.97
C ASN A 164 5.75 -14.04 5.65
N PRO A 165 4.88 -13.27 6.34
CA PRO A 165 5.27 -12.01 6.99
C PRO A 165 6.39 -12.18 8.01
N ARG A 166 6.42 -13.31 8.73
CA ARG A 166 7.39 -13.55 9.81
C ARG A 166 8.83 -13.59 9.31
N ALA A 167 9.05 -13.92 8.04
CA ALA A 167 10.38 -13.89 7.43
C ALA A 167 10.97 -12.46 7.40
N TYR A 168 10.12 -11.43 7.42
CA TYR A 168 10.53 -10.02 7.30
C TYR A 168 10.37 -9.27 8.62
N THR A 169 9.46 -9.69 9.51
CA THR A 169 9.21 -8.99 10.78
C THR A 169 10.08 -9.48 11.94
N ASN A 170 10.64 -10.69 11.87
CA ASN A 170 11.40 -11.26 12.99
C ASN A 170 12.73 -10.55 13.26
N SER A 171 13.36 -9.99 12.23
CA SER A 171 14.62 -9.24 12.33
C SER A 171 14.43 -7.75 12.64
N MET A 172 13.18 -7.28 12.71
CA MET A 172 12.88 -5.88 13.00
C MET A 172 13.06 -5.55 14.49
N SER A 173 13.40 -4.30 14.78
CA SER A 173 13.42 -3.78 16.14
C SER A 173 12.04 -3.88 16.78
N GLU A 174 11.99 -3.82 18.11
CA GLU A 174 10.73 -3.79 18.86
C GLU A 174 9.86 -2.60 18.44
N GLN A 175 10.44 -1.42 18.29
CA GLN A 175 9.70 -0.21 17.89
C GLN A 175 9.10 -0.35 16.48
N ALA A 176 9.81 -0.98 15.55
CA ALA A 176 9.29 -1.24 14.20
C ALA A 176 8.09 -2.21 14.24
N ARG A 177 8.19 -3.29 15.03
CA ARG A 177 7.09 -4.26 15.20
C ARG A 177 5.89 -3.65 15.91
N GLU A 178 6.11 -2.86 16.95
CA GLU A 178 5.05 -2.12 17.64
C GLU A 178 4.28 -1.27 16.61
N ARG A 179 4.98 -0.53 15.75
CA ARG A 179 4.34 0.31 14.73
C ARG A 179 3.57 -0.49 13.69
N LEU A 180 3.99 -1.71 13.35
CA LEU A 180 3.22 -2.59 12.46
C LEU A 180 1.88 -3.02 13.06
N PHE A 181 1.86 -3.35 14.36
CA PHE A 181 0.72 -4.01 14.99
C PHE A 181 -0.20 -3.05 15.74
N LEU A 182 0.31 -1.91 16.21
CA LEU A 182 -0.47 -0.90 16.93
C LEU A 182 -1.69 -0.47 16.11
N HIS A 183 -2.90 -0.74 16.62
CA HIS A 183 -4.18 -0.45 15.96
C HIS A 183 -4.34 -1.06 14.56
N ASN A 184 -3.71 -2.21 14.30
CA ASN A 184 -3.84 -2.93 13.04
C ASN A 184 -4.80 -4.12 13.21
N ARG A 185 -6.02 -4.02 12.68
CA ARG A 185 -7.02 -5.11 12.72
C ARG A 185 -6.60 -6.34 11.90
N HIS A 186 -5.61 -6.18 11.02
CA HIS A 186 -5.03 -7.24 10.19
C HIS A 186 -3.67 -7.76 10.74
N ALA A 187 -3.29 -7.41 11.97
CA ALA A 187 -1.99 -7.77 12.55
C ALA A 187 -1.71 -9.28 12.54
N LYS A 188 -2.73 -10.15 12.68
CA LYS A 188 -2.56 -11.61 12.62
C LYS A 188 -2.02 -12.07 11.27
N SER A 189 -2.59 -11.53 10.19
CA SER A 189 -2.13 -11.77 8.81
C SER A 189 -0.74 -11.20 8.52
N LEU A 190 -0.20 -10.38 9.43
CA LEU A 190 1.14 -9.80 9.37
C LEU A 190 2.12 -10.48 10.33
N GLY A 191 1.72 -11.61 10.93
CA GLY A 191 2.61 -12.43 11.74
C GLY A 191 2.69 -12.06 13.22
N SER A 192 1.79 -11.22 13.73
CA SER A 192 1.63 -11.05 15.18
C SER A 192 1.34 -12.38 15.88
N ARG A 193 1.72 -12.47 17.16
CA ARG A 193 1.51 -13.66 18.00
C ARG A 193 0.05 -13.76 18.41
#